data_AF-A0A7W0W3V0-F1
#
_entry.id   AF-A0A7W0W3V0-F1
#
_cell.length_a   1.000
_cell.length_b   1.000
_cell.length_c   1.000
_cell.angle_alpha   90.00
_cell.angle_beta   90.00
_cell.angle_gamma   90.00
#
_symmetry.space_group_name_H-M   'P 1'
#
loop_
_entity.id
_entity.type
_entity.pdbx_description
1 polymer ?
#
loop_
_entity_poly.entity_id
_entity_poly.type
_entity_poly.pdbx_seq_one_letter_code
_entity_poly.pdbx_strand_id
1 'polypeptide(L)'
;MAPGFDPELKADLERACSDLVYSSESDRPFEFFSVRIPPGSKIDSAEDFRSLLGIDKAVRVEIREVGDFLARHTGTSDPHDAGAQAIRPRYERLQALLEERLSCVRAFRVGKIEIDCYIAGEDGQGRLAGLKTVAIET
;
A
#
# COMPACT_ATOMS: atom_id res chain seq x y z
N MET A 1 -26.52 6.65 -6.01
CA MET A 1 -25.85 5.72 -5.08
C MET A 1 -24.58 6.40 -4.64
N ALA A 2 -24.37 6.60 -3.33
CA ALA A 2 -23.07 7.09 -2.84
C ALA A 2 -21.97 6.09 -3.26
N PRO A 3 -20.76 6.56 -3.58
CA PRO A 3 -19.65 5.66 -3.82
C PRO A 3 -19.51 4.72 -2.62
N GLY A 4 -19.26 3.44 -2.88
CA GLY A 4 -19.09 2.46 -1.81
C GLY A 4 -17.85 2.70 -0.95
N PHE A 5 -17.01 3.73 -1.21
CA PHE A 5 -15.76 4.11 -0.54
C PHE A 5 -15.83 5.58 -0.09
N ASP A 6 -14.92 5.97 0.81
CA ASP A 6 -14.67 7.38 1.14
C ASP A 6 -14.01 8.12 -0.05
N PRO A 7 -14.72 9.05 -0.73
CA PRO A 7 -14.18 9.75 -1.89
C PRO A 7 -13.07 10.75 -1.53
N GLU A 8 -13.05 11.28 -0.31
CA GLU A 8 -12.01 12.21 0.13
C GLU A 8 -10.70 11.46 0.39
N LEU A 9 -10.79 10.30 1.05
CA LEU A 9 -9.63 9.40 1.22
C LEU A 9 -9.01 9.06 -0.14
N LYS A 10 -9.83 8.66 -1.11
CA LYS A 10 -9.37 8.35 -2.47
C LYS A 10 -8.62 9.54 -3.07
N ALA A 11 -9.24 10.72 -3.07
CA ALA A 11 -8.66 11.92 -3.66
C ALA A 11 -7.34 12.33 -2.98
N ASP A 12 -7.26 12.22 -1.65
CA ASP A 12 -6.05 12.52 -0.89
C ASP A 12 -4.90 11.57 -1.22
N LEU A 13 -5.18 10.26 -1.28
CA LEU A 13 -4.17 9.26 -1.63
C LEU A 13 -3.70 9.38 -3.09
N GLU A 14 -4.61 9.54 -4.05
CA GLU A 14 -4.28 9.74 -5.46
C GLU A 14 -3.43 11.01 -5.67
N ARG A 15 -3.76 12.10 -4.97
CA ARG A 15 -2.97 13.34 -5.02
C ARG A 15 -1.59 13.16 -4.39
N ALA A 16 -1.49 12.44 -3.28
CA ALA A 16 -0.20 12.20 -2.61
C ALA A 16 0.75 11.34 -3.47
N CYS A 17 0.20 10.38 -4.22
CA CYS A 17 0.98 9.50 -5.09
C CYS A 17 1.03 9.94 -6.56
N SER A 18 0.44 11.08 -6.93
CA SER A 18 0.51 11.61 -8.30
C SER A 18 1.96 11.83 -8.71
N ASP A 19 2.40 11.22 -9.82
CA ASP A 19 3.79 11.19 -10.30
C ASP A 19 4.80 10.53 -9.33
N LEU A 20 4.32 9.78 -8.34
CA LEU A 20 5.14 8.94 -7.48
C LEU A 20 5.07 7.49 -8.01
N VAL A 21 6.23 6.90 -8.25
CA VAL A 21 6.35 5.50 -8.67
C VAL A 21 7.09 4.71 -7.61
N TYR A 22 6.59 3.51 -7.32
CA TYR A 22 7.35 2.50 -6.60
C TYR A 22 8.38 1.91 -7.55
N SER A 23 9.61 2.43 -7.47
CA SER A 23 10.75 1.83 -8.16
C SER A 23 11.09 0.53 -7.46
N SER A 24 11.18 -0.58 -8.18
CA SER A 24 11.89 -1.81 -7.77
C SER A 24 13.01 -2.15 -8.76
N GLU A 25 12.82 -3.16 -9.61
CA GLU A 25 13.53 -3.33 -10.88
C GLU A 25 12.83 -2.57 -12.02
N SER A 26 11.55 -2.27 -11.85
CA SER A 26 10.77 -1.41 -12.74
C SER A 26 10.05 -0.34 -11.93
N ASP A 27 9.74 0.78 -12.57
CA ASP A 27 8.89 1.82 -11.98
C ASP A 27 7.41 1.48 -12.19
N ARG A 28 6.65 1.39 -11.10
CA ARG A 28 5.21 1.12 -11.13
C ARG A 28 4.44 2.21 -10.37
N PRO A 29 3.31 2.71 -10.89
CA PRO A 29 2.51 3.71 -10.18
C PRO A 29 1.86 3.09 -8.93
N PHE A 30 1.41 3.96 -8.04
CA PHE A 30 0.45 3.59 -7.00
C PHE A 30 -0.98 3.83 -7.48
N GLU A 31 -1.87 2.89 -7.20
CA GLU A 31 -3.28 2.96 -7.56
C GLU A 31 -4.15 2.81 -6.31
N PHE A 32 -5.17 3.65 -6.17
CA PHE A 32 -6.12 3.51 -5.07
C PHE A 32 -6.89 2.20 -5.18
N PHE A 33 -7.05 1.52 -4.04
CA PHE A 33 -7.91 0.35 -3.95
C PHE A 33 -8.79 0.42 -2.71
N SER A 34 -9.97 -0.21 -2.79
CA SER A 34 -10.87 -0.34 -1.65
C SER A 34 -11.80 -1.54 -1.83
N VAL A 35 -11.88 -2.39 -0.81
CA VAL A 35 -12.73 -3.57 -0.76
C VAL A 35 -13.52 -3.59 0.55
N ARG A 36 -14.78 -4.02 0.49
CA ARG A 36 -15.63 -4.05 1.69
C ARG A 36 -15.20 -5.20 2.60
N ILE A 37 -14.98 -4.93 3.88
CA ILE A 37 -14.73 -5.96 4.87
C ILE A 37 -16.09 -6.55 5.28
N PRO A 38 -16.26 -7.88 5.28
CA PRO A 38 -17.47 -8.50 5.79
C PRO A 38 -17.68 -8.14 7.28
N PRO A 39 -18.91 -7.86 7.73
CA PRO A 39 -19.18 -7.55 9.13
C PRO A 39 -18.65 -8.64 10.08
N GLY A 40 -17.87 -8.25 11.08
CA GLY A 40 -17.28 -9.16 12.06
C GLY A 40 -15.97 -9.83 11.62
N SER A 41 -15.49 -9.57 10.41
CA SER A 41 -14.15 -9.97 9.95
C SER A 41 -13.08 -8.95 10.36
N LYS A 42 -11.84 -9.42 10.46
CA LYS A 42 -10.64 -8.59 10.65
C LYS A 42 -9.58 -9.02 9.66
N ILE A 43 -8.72 -8.10 9.24
CA ILE A 43 -7.67 -8.38 8.26
C ILE A 43 -6.29 -8.30 8.95
N ASP A 44 -6.05 -9.24 9.86
CA ASP A 44 -4.85 -9.26 10.70
C ASP A 44 -3.82 -10.31 10.22
N SER A 45 -4.23 -11.22 9.34
CA SER A 45 -3.39 -12.30 8.85
C SER A 45 -3.34 -12.40 7.32
N ALA A 46 -2.35 -13.14 6.83
CA ALA A 46 -2.20 -13.43 5.42
C ALA A 46 -3.35 -14.29 4.88
N GLU A 47 -4.02 -15.07 5.73
CA GLU A 47 -5.19 -15.87 5.33
C GLU A 47 -6.43 -14.99 5.20
N ASP A 48 -6.64 -14.04 6.11
CA ASP A 48 -7.76 -13.10 6.05
C ASP A 48 -7.67 -12.24 4.79
N PHE A 49 -6.47 -11.70 4.51
CA PHE A 49 -6.23 -10.88 3.33
C PHE A 49 -6.45 -11.67 2.03
N ARG A 50 -5.99 -12.93 1.97
CA ARG A 50 -6.26 -13.80 0.81
C ARG A 50 -7.75 -14.03 0.62
N SER A 51 -8.43 -14.38 1.69
CA SER A 51 -9.87 -14.69 1.67
C SER A 51 -10.68 -13.48 1.23
N LEU A 52 -10.32 -12.28 1.67
CA LEU A 52 -10.97 -11.03 1.30
C LEU A 52 -10.82 -10.70 -0.19
N LEU A 53 -9.62 -10.88 -0.75
CA LEU A 53 -9.33 -10.56 -2.16
C LEU A 53 -9.52 -11.73 -3.12
N GLY A 54 -9.94 -12.90 -2.63
CA GLY A 54 -10.08 -14.10 -3.45
C GLY A 54 -8.75 -14.62 -4.01
N ILE A 55 -7.65 -14.39 -3.29
CA ILE A 55 -6.31 -14.85 -3.69
C ILE A 55 -6.18 -16.35 -3.37
N ASP A 56 -5.64 -17.11 -4.32
CA ASP A 56 -5.41 -18.55 -4.16
C ASP A 56 -4.51 -18.86 -2.94
N LYS A 57 -4.85 -19.91 -2.19
CA LYS A 57 -4.14 -20.30 -0.96
C LYS A 57 -2.66 -20.68 -1.21
N ALA A 58 -2.33 -21.15 -2.41
CA ALA A 58 -0.97 -21.47 -2.81
C ALA A 58 -0.12 -20.22 -3.08
N VAL A 59 -0.73 -19.06 -3.31
CA VAL A 59 -0.01 -17.79 -3.53
C VAL A 59 0.53 -17.30 -2.20
N ARG A 60 1.83 -16.95 -2.18
CA ARG A 60 2.51 -16.43 -1.01
C ARG A 60 2.01 -15.01 -0.72
N VAL A 61 1.65 -14.75 0.54
CA VAL A 61 1.33 -13.42 1.05
C VAL A 61 2.22 -13.16 2.25
N GLU A 62 3.04 -12.12 2.16
CA GLU A 62 3.86 -11.61 3.26
C GLU A 62 3.23 -10.34 3.82
N ILE A 63 3.27 -10.18 5.14
CA ILE A 63 2.85 -8.96 5.84
C ILE A 63 4.09 -8.27 6.38
N ARG A 64 4.18 -6.96 6.19
CA ARG A 64 5.24 -6.10 6.71
C ARG A 64 4.65 -4.84 7.34
N GLU A 65 5.43 -4.22 8.21
CA GLU A 65 5.18 -2.84 8.61
C GLU A 65 5.36 -1.90 7.41
N VAL A 66 4.61 -0.80 7.38
CA VAL A 66 4.65 0.15 6.25
C VAL A 66 6.03 0.79 6.13
N GLY A 67 6.64 1.17 7.26
CA GLY A 67 7.99 1.72 7.30
C GLY A 67 9.03 0.76 6.71
N ASP A 68 8.95 -0.53 7.05
CA ASP A 68 9.86 -1.55 6.51
C ASP A 68 9.67 -1.75 5.01
N PHE A 69 8.43 -1.69 4.52
CA PHE A 69 8.13 -1.78 3.10
C PHE A 69 8.69 -0.58 2.32
N LEU A 70 8.59 0.63 2.87
CA LEU A 70 9.06 1.87 2.25
C LEU A 70 10.53 2.21 2.58
N ALA A 71 11.20 1.42 3.41
CA ALA A 71 12.55 1.72 3.91
C ALA A 71 13.59 1.94 2.80
N ARG A 72 13.42 1.28 1.65
CA ARG A 72 14.27 1.50 0.45
C ARG A 72 14.16 2.91 -0.14
N HIS A 73 13.03 3.60 0.09
CA HIS A 73 12.73 4.94 -0.41
C HIS A 73 12.77 6.01 0.70
N THR A 74 12.69 5.62 1.97
CA THR A 74 12.70 6.54 3.14
C THR A 74 13.94 6.42 4.02
N GLY A 75 14.72 5.35 3.87
CA GLY A 75 15.95 5.11 4.63
C GLY A 75 17.06 6.11 4.30
N THR A 76 18.22 5.93 4.94
CA THR A 76 19.41 6.75 4.69
C THR A 76 19.92 6.45 3.27
N SER A 77 19.43 7.21 2.30
CA SER A 77 19.95 7.21 0.94
C SER A 77 21.33 7.84 0.89
N ASP A 78 22.11 7.51 -0.14
CA ASP A 78 23.37 8.19 -0.44
C ASP A 78 23.13 9.72 -0.45
N PRO A 79 23.85 10.50 0.38
CA PRO A 79 23.74 11.97 0.39
C PRO A 79 24.03 12.63 -0.96
N HIS A 80 24.71 11.94 -1.88
CA HIS A 80 25.04 12.42 -3.21
C HIS A 80 24.03 11.99 -4.29
N ASP A 81 23.08 11.11 -3.97
CA ASP A 81 21.96 10.79 -4.86
C ASP A 81 20.86 11.84 -4.72
N ALA A 82 20.98 12.91 -5.51
CA ALA A 82 20.00 14.00 -5.52
C ALA A 82 18.57 13.55 -5.85
N GLY A 83 18.40 12.48 -6.62
CA GLY A 83 17.09 11.92 -6.97
C GLY A 83 16.43 11.26 -5.76
N ALA A 84 17.17 10.40 -5.05
CA ALA A 84 16.71 9.77 -3.83
C ALA A 84 16.40 10.80 -2.73
N GLN A 85 17.25 11.82 -2.56
CA GLN A 85 17.02 12.88 -1.58
C GLN A 85 15.76 13.71 -1.91
N ALA A 86 15.48 13.96 -3.19
CA ALA A 86 14.31 14.72 -3.60
C ALA A 86 12.98 13.96 -3.44
N ILE A 87 13.00 12.64 -3.64
CA ILE A 87 11.78 11.80 -3.59
C ILE A 87 11.43 11.35 -2.16
N ARG A 88 12.42 11.21 -1.28
CA ARG A 88 12.27 10.73 0.10
C ARG A 88 11.15 11.44 0.90
N PRO A 89 11.07 12.79 0.94
CA PRO A 89 10.00 13.49 1.65
C PRO A 89 8.60 13.21 1.09
N ARG A 90 8.47 12.75 -0.17
CA ARG A 90 7.18 12.38 -0.75
C ARG A 90 6.71 11.03 -0.22
N TYR A 91 7.63 10.07 -0.09
CA TYR A 91 7.35 8.78 0.54
C TYR A 91 7.03 8.91 2.03
N GLU A 92 7.76 9.74 2.77
CA GLU A 92 7.48 9.99 4.19
C GLU A 92 6.08 10.60 4.40
N ARG A 93 5.70 11.59 3.56
CA ARG A 93 4.35 12.17 3.59
C ARG A 93 3.27 11.17 3.22
N LEU A 94 3.54 10.30 2.24
CA LEU A 94 2.60 9.26 1.85
C LEU A 94 2.35 8.27 2.99
N GLN A 95 3.41 7.83 3.66
CA GLN A 95 3.32 6.96 4.83
C GLN A 95 2.48 7.62 5.94
N ALA A 96 2.81 8.86 6.29
CA ALA A 96 2.09 9.60 7.33
C ALA A 96 0.60 9.75 6.98
N LEU A 97 0.26 10.05 5.73
CA LEU A 97 -1.13 10.18 5.29
C LEU A 97 -1.89 8.85 5.41
N LEU A 98 -1.27 7.73 5.03
CA LEU A 98 -1.87 6.40 5.18
C LEU A 98 -2.14 6.08 6.65
N GLU A 99 -1.17 6.31 7.53
CA GLU A 99 -1.27 6.07 8.97
C GLU A 99 -2.25 7.02 9.69
N GLU A 100 -2.43 8.24 9.18
CA GLU A 100 -3.40 9.21 9.70
C GLU A 100 -4.84 8.86 9.32
N ARG A 101 -5.05 8.39 8.08
CA ARG A 101 -6.40 8.19 7.52
C ARG A 101 -6.93 6.78 7.65
N LEU A 102 -6.07 5.80 7.89
CA LEU A 102 -6.42 4.39 7.97
C LEU A 102 -5.96 3.79 9.29
N SER A 103 -6.75 2.86 9.81
CA SER A 103 -6.41 2.10 11.02
C SER A 103 -5.70 0.81 10.68
N CYS A 104 -4.82 0.35 11.58
CA CYS A 104 -4.11 -0.94 11.46
C CYS A 104 -3.36 -1.12 10.13
N VAL A 105 -2.70 -0.06 9.64
CA VAL A 105 -2.07 -0.09 8.31
C VAL A 105 -0.93 -1.10 8.26
N ARG A 106 -0.91 -1.90 7.19
CA ARG A 106 0.09 -2.92 6.89
C ARG A 106 0.43 -2.92 5.41
N ALA A 107 1.63 -3.41 5.09
CA ALA A 107 2.01 -3.72 3.72
C ALA A 107 1.86 -5.23 3.45
N PHE A 108 1.07 -5.59 2.45
CA PHE A 108 0.85 -6.97 2.00
C PHE A 108 1.54 -7.18 0.66
N ARG A 109 2.38 -8.20 0.54
CA ARG A 109 3.11 -8.54 -0.68
C ARG A 109 2.65 -9.90 -1.17
N VAL A 110 2.08 -9.95 -2.36
CA VAL A 110 1.38 -11.11 -2.91
C VAL A 110 2.10 -11.60 -4.17
N GLY A 111 2.68 -12.79 -4.13
CA GLY A 111 3.42 -13.36 -5.27
C GLY A 111 4.89 -13.62 -4.96
N LYS A 112 5.70 -13.77 -6.01
CA LYS A 112 7.14 -14.09 -5.91
C LYS A 112 8.03 -13.36 -6.92
N ILE A 113 7.59 -13.19 -8.17
CA ILE A 113 8.37 -12.53 -9.22
C ILE A 113 7.73 -11.19 -9.57
N GLU A 114 6.48 -11.24 -10.05
CA GLU A 114 5.59 -10.09 -10.06
C GLU A 114 4.81 -10.11 -8.75
N ILE A 115 5.13 -9.17 -7.87
CA ILE A 115 4.62 -9.10 -6.50
C ILE A 115 3.64 -7.94 -6.42
N ASP A 116 2.36 -8.26 -6.34
CA ASP A 116 1.32 -7.28 -6.03
C ASP A 116 1.51 -6.78 -4.59
N CYS A 117 1.81 -5.50 -4.44
CA CYS A 117 2.05 -4.86 -3.16
C CYS A 117 0.86 -3.98 -2.79
N TYR A 118 0.33 -4.15 -1.58
CA TYR A 118 -0.77 -3.35 -1.05
C TYR A 118 -0.31 -2.68 0.23
N ILE A 119 -0.44 -1.36 0.34
CA ILE A 119 -0.35 -0.66 1.62
C ILE A 119 -1.77 -0.31 2.03
N ALA A 120 -2.27 -0.96 3.08
CA ALA A 120 -3.70 -1.05 3.33
C ALA A 120 -4.04 -1.02 4.81
N GLY A 121 -5.17 -0.40 5.13
CA GLY A 121 -5.76 -0.38 6.46
C GLY A 121 -7.27 -0.18 6.39
N GLU A 122 -7.93 -0.18 7.54
CA GLU A 122 -9.37 0.03 7.63
C GLU A 122 -9.72 1.52 7.53
N ASP A 123 -10.65 1.86 6.65
CA ASP A 123 -11.24 3.20 6.59
C ASP A 123 -12.39 3.37 7.59
N GLY A 124 -12.84 4.62 7.80
CA GLY A 124 -13.96 4.93 8.69
C GLY A 124 -15.32 4.35 8.24
N GLN A 125 -15.38 3.68 7.09
CA GLN A 125 -16.57 3.04 6.51
C GLN A 125 -16.53 1.50 6.65
N GLY A 126 -15.54 0.96 7.36
CA GLY A 126 -15.38 -0.49 7.57
C GLY A 126 -14.93 -1.22 6.30
N ARG A 127 -14.07 -0.58 5.51
CA ARG A 127 -13.49 -1.15 4.29
C ARG A 127 -11.99 -1.22 4.42
N LEU A 128 -11.38 -2.21 3.78
CA LEU A 128 -9.95 -2.24 3.59
C LEU A 128 -9.64 -1.32 2.40
N ALA A 129 -8.90 -0.26 2.63
CA ALA A 129 -8.56 0.74 1.62
C ALA A 129 -7.07 1.08 1.68
N GLY A 130 -6.56 1.68 0.60
CA GLY A 130 -5.19 2.14 0.54
C GLY A 130 -4.67 2.18 -0.89
N LEU A 131 -3.40 1.80 -1.07
CA LEU A 131 -2.71 1.84 -2.34
C LEU A 131 -2.21 0.46 -2.77
N LYS A 132 -2.35 0.16 -4.05
CA LYS A 132 -1.76 -0.99 -4.74
C LYS A 132 -0.61 -0.51 -5.62
N THR A 133 0.47 -1.29 -5.68
CA THR A 133 1.52 -1.17 -6.70
C THR A 133 2.06 -2.56 -7.02
N VAL A 134 3.06 -2.64 -7.90
CA VAL A 134 3.72 -3.91 -8.25
C VAL A 134 5.21 -3.78 -8.04
N ALA A 135 5.82 -4.78 -7.41
CA ALA A 135 7.27 -4.94 -7.37
C ALA A 135 7.67 -6.09 -8.30
N ILE A 136 8.68 -5.88 -9.13
CA ILE A 136 9.40 -6.93 -9.84
C ILE A 136 10.64 -7.31 -9.04
N GLU A 137 10.82 -8.61 -8.82
CA GLU A 137 11.97 -9.24 -8.16
C GLU A 137 12.38 -10.49 -8.96
N THR A 138 13.64 -10.53 -9.43
CA THR A 138 14.20 -11.63 -10.23
C THR A 138 15.05 -12.61 -9.43
#